data_AF-A0A0A2LZN2-F1
#
_entry.id   AF-A0A0A2LZN2-F1
#
_cell.length_a   1.000
_cell.length_b   1.000
_cell.length_c   1.000
_cell.angle_alpha   90.00
_cell.angle_beta   90.00
_cell.angle_gamma   90.00
#
_symmetry.space_group_name_H-M   'P 1'
#
loop_
_entity.id
_entity.type
_entity.pdbx_description
1 polymer ?
#
loop_
_entity_poly.entity_id
_entity_poly.type
_entity_poly.pdbx_seq_one_letter_code
_entity_poly.pdbx_strand_id
1 'polypeptide(L)'
;MGQEHHHSWEESFNCECGKEIEFLYEIWEYPKNIFNSEKLTLNNDEISRFSYDLALDIPDENDENKYHLSSKLLYHILKDKKIEHLYHANTVLTSLTFIEQESLLSRAYVENNNLNQTPQKSDKEDKKYNVWNDVFLDALDLHTKYSRPNKYGPILFVLNLDLLLSPYFETILITKTNPWYWKDSTLLSEKYYSNLEDVRNDYLSGEKIDAQIMFTFRNIEQKLNLKRYLSKIIIDKPSIIISLQSGIKKNVGDYASEAIEKALLKKNIITEIEVRHIGQNFFSCNCNLTYTILFNTDSTEFKKRFSIKG
;
A
#
# COMPACT_ATOMS: atom_id res chain seq x y z
N MET A 1 -43.59 11.17 4.26
CA MET A 1 -42.80 11.90 5.28
C MET A 1 -42.94 11.09 6.55
N GLY A 2 -41.89 10.38 6.95
CA GLY A 2 -41.91 9.54 8.17
C GLY A 2 -41.80 10.39 9.44
N GLN A 3 -42.06 9.78 10.60
CA GLN A 3 -41.84 10.43 11.90
C GLN A 3 -40.34 10.55 12.19
N GLU A 4 -39.95 11.69 12.74
CA GLU A 4 -38.61 11.92 13.30
C GLU A 4 -38.59 11.41 14.74
N HIS A 5 -37.54 10.68 15.12
CA HIS A 5 -37.31 10.28 16.51
C HIS A 5 -36.02 10.92 17.03
N HIS A 6 -36.09 11.55 18.19
CA HIS A 6 -34.95 12.18 18.86
C HIS A 6 -34.70 11.47 20.19
N HIS A 7 -33.45 11.05 20.40
CA HIS A 7 -32.98 10.45 21.63
C HIS A 7 -31.78 11.25 22.14
N SER A 8 -31.80 11.61 23.41
CA SER A 8 -30.65 12.25 24.05
C SER A 8 -30.42 11.66 25.44
N TRP A 9 -29.14 11.58 25.83
CA TRP A 9 -28.75 11.25 27.19
C TRP A 9 -27.42 11.92 27.54
N GLU A 10 -27.20 12.09 28.84
CA GLU A 10 -26.02 12.77 29.38
C GLU A 10 -25.25 11.81 30.28
N GLU A 11 -23.92 11.85 30.20
CA GLU A 11 -23.02 11.18 31.14
C GLU A 11 -21.99 12.19 31.65
N SER A 12 -21.69 12.18 32.95
CA SER A 12 -20.60 12.98 33.52
C SER A 12 -19.62 12.12 34.29
N PHE A 13 -18.34 12.49 34.25
CA PHE A 13 -17.33 11.90 35.12
C PHE A 13 -16.32 12.92 35.63
N ASN A 14 -15.80 12.65 36.82
CA ASN A 14 -14.79 13.48 37.46
C ASN A 14 -13.41 13.01 37.04
N CYS A 15 -12.64 13.90 36.40
CA CYS A 15 -11.23 13.67 36.14
C CYS A 15 -10.42 13.78 37.43
N GLU A 16 -9.30 13.06 37.53
CA GLU A 16 -8.35 13.14 38.64
C GLU A 16 -7.81 14.57 38.89
N CYS A 17 -7.90 15.46 37.90
CA CYS A 17 -7.58 16.88 38.04
C CYS A 17 -8.65 17.74 38.73
N GLY A 18 -9.73 17.12 39.23
CA GLY A 18 -10.83 17.80 39.92
C GLY A 18 -11.79 18.55 38.99
N LYS A 19 -11.76 18.26 37.69
CA LYS A 19 -12.68 18.81 36.69
C LYS A 19 -13.73 17.78 36.31
N GLU A 20 -14.97 18.22 36.18
CA GLU A 20 -16.07 17.42 35.65
C GLU A 20 -16.07 17.51 34.12
N ILE A 21 -16.22 16.37 33.47
CA ILE A 21 -16.37 16.27 32.01
C ILE A 21 -17.78 15.75 31.75
N GLU A 22 -18.54 16.49 30.96
CA GLU A 22 -19.92 16.16 30.58
C GLU A 22 -19.97 15.77 29.11
N PHE A 23 -20.60 14.63 28.84
CA PHE A 23 -20.90 14.12 27.51
C PHE A 23 -22.39 14.23 27.28
N LEU A 24 -22.77 14.94 26.21
CA LEU A 24 -24.13 14.96 25.70
C LEU A 24 -24.16 14.13 24.41
N TYR A 25 -24.96 13.07 24.44
CA TYR A 25 -25.21 12.23 23.29
C TYR A 25 -26.57 12.60 22.69
N GLU A 26 -26.60 12.96 21.41
CA GLU A 26 -27.83 13.26 20.66
C GLU A 26 -27.90 12.38 19.41
N ILE A 27 -29.01 11.64 19.27
CA ILE A 27 -29.33 10.82 18.10
C ILE A 27 -30.61 11.35 17.47
N TRP A 28 -30.54 11.65 16.17
CA TRP A 28 -31.67 12.06 15.36
C TRP A 28 -31.95 11.00 14.29
N GLU A 29 -33.10 10.34 14.39
CA GLU A 29 -33.57 9.38 13.39
C GLU A 29 -34.50 10.10 12.40
N TYR A 30 -34.00 10.35 11.20
CA TYR A 30 -34.81 10.82 10.08
C TYR A 30 -35.21 9.64 9.18
N PRO A 31 -36.38 9.68 8.53
CA PRO A 31 -36.70 8.72 7.47
C PRO A 31 -35.74 8.91 6.29
N LYS A 32 -34.72 8.01 6.23
CA LYS A 32 -33.47 8.03 5.44
C LYS A 32 -32.38 8.98 5.99
N ASN A 33 -31.18 8.40 6.16
CA ASN A 33 -29.88 8.97 6.56
C ASN A 33 -29.72 9.21 8.07
N ILE A 34 -28.80 8.45 8.70
CA ILE A 34 -28.48 8.54 10.13
C ILE A 34 -27.26 9.44 10.31
N PHE A 35 -27.40 10.51 11.09
CA PHE A 35 -26.28 11.34 11.54
C PHE A 35 -26.06 11.11 13.03
N ASN A 36 -24.86 10.71 13.43
CA ASN A 36 -24.42 10.78 14.82
C ASN A 36 -23.65 12.08 15.01
N SER A 37 -24.01 12.90 15.99
CA SER A 37 -23.15 13.99 16.45
C SER A 37 -22.71 13.75 17.89
N GLU A 38 -21.40 13.66 18.10
CA GLU A 38 -20.80 13.70 19.43
C GLU A 38 -20.40 15.15 19.74
N LYS A 39 -20.89 15.67 20.86
CA LYS A 39 -20.54 16.99 21.37
C LYS A 39 -19.73 16.84 22.65
N LEU A 40 -18.53 17.43 22.67
CA LEU A 40 -17.68 17.48 23.86
C LEU A 40 -17.69 18.90 24.43
N THR A 41 -18.17 19.06 25.66
CA THR A 41 -18.20 20.33 26.38
C THR A 41 -17.32 20.23 27.63
N LEU A 42 -16.47 21.23 27.87
CA LEU A 42 -15.65 21.30 29.07
C LEU A 42 -15.84 22.70 29.68
N ASN A 43 -16.27 22.76 30.94
CA ASN A 43 -16.50 24.02 31.65
C ASN A 43 -17.43 25.02 30.92
N ASN A 44 -18.52 24.56 30.33
CA ASN A 44 -19.46 25.36 29.52
C ASN A 44 -18.89 25.94 28.21
N ASP A 45 -17.68 25.58 27.81
CA ASP A 45 -17.11 25.90 26.51
C ASP A 45 -17.13 24.66 25.60
N GLU A 46 -17.67 24.82 24.39
CA GLU A 46 -17.67 23.77 23.37
C GLU A 46 -16.25 23.61 22.81
N ILE A 47 -15.64 22.43 23.01
CA ILE A 47 -14.27 22.17 22.57
C ILE A 47 -14.25 21.63 21.13
N SER A 48 -15.22 20.81 20.76
CA SER A 48 -15.26 20.14 19.44
C SER A 48 -16.58 19.45 19.16
N ARG A 49 -16.98 19.46 17.89
CA ARG A 49 -18.12 18.70 17.34
C ARG A 49 -17.63 17.66 16.33
N PHE A 50 -18.02 16.41 16.51
CA PHE A 50 -17.73 15.34 15.57
C PHE A 50 -19.04 14.82 14.97
N SER A 51 -19.08 14.62 13.65
CA SER A 51 -20.21 13.98 12.97
C SER A 51 -19.76 12.69 12.30
N TYR A 52 -20.45 11.60 12.57
CA TYR A 52 -20.32 10.35 11.82
C TYR A 52 -21.59 10.14 10.99
N ASP A 53 -21.41 9.93 9.69
CA ASP A 53 -22.50 9.58 8.78
C ASP A 53 -22.66 8.05 8.79
N LEU A 54 -23.78 7.58 9.33
CA LEU A 54 -24.20 6.18 9.33
C LEU A 54 -25.33 6.02 8.31
N ALA A 55 -25.18 6.60 7.11
CA ALA A 55 -26.02 6.23 5.99
C ALA A 55 -25.87 4.71 5.72
N LEU A 56 -26.82 3.92 6.23
CA LEU A 56 -27.18 2.63 5.65
C LEU A 56 -27.88 2.93 4.32
N ASP A 57 -27.10 3.40 3.34
CA ASP A 57 -27.53 3.42 1.96
C ASP A 57 -27.79 1.97 1.55
N ILE A 58 -28.99 1.72 1.02
CA ILE A 58 -29.22 0.53 0.21
C ILE A 58 -28.23 0.68 -0.95
N PRO A 59 -27.16 -0.13 -1.01
CA PRO A 59 -26.08 0.14 -1.95
C PRO A 59 -26.63 -0.01 -3.36
N ASP A 60 -26.53 1.02 -4.17
CA ASP A 60 -26.38 0.78 -5.60
C ASP A 60 -25.11 -0.08 -5.74
N GLU A 61 -25.23 -1.29 -6.28
CA GLU A 61 -24.08 -2.19 -6.47
C GLU A 61 -22.98 -1.55 -7.33
N ASN A 62 -23.31 -0.45 -8.02
CA ASN A 62 -22.40 0.34 -8.86
C ASN A 62 -21.89 1.63 -8.20
N ASP A 63 -22.27 1.96 -6.97
CA ASP A 63 -21.66 3.12 -6.28
C ASP A 63 -20.26 2.77 -5.80
N GLU A 64 -19.29 3.17 -6.62
CA GLU A 64 -17.89 2.95 -6.37
C GLU A 64 -17.39 3.64 -5.09
N ASN A 65 -18.05 4.73 -4.67
CA ASN A 65 -17.67 5.47 -3.46
C ASN A 65 -17.79 4.62 -2.19
N LYS A 66 -18.70 3.63 -2.17
CA LYS A 66 -18.85 2.68 -1.07
C LYS A 66 -17.56 1.91 -0.75
N TYR A 67 -16.65 1.75 -1.71
CA TYR A 67 -15.40 1.01 -1.53
C TYR A 67 -14.21 1.90 -1.16
N HIS A 68 -14.41 3.21 -1.10
CA HIS A 68 -13.39 4.17 -0.65
C HIS A 68 -13.41 4.24 0.88
N LEU A 69 -12.53 3.47 1.51
CA LEU A 69 -12.46 3.32 2.95
C LEU A 69 -11.52 4.36 3.57
N SER A 70 -11.77 4.74 4.83
CA SER A 70 -10.92 5.73 5.53
C SER A 70 -9.50 5.21 5.76
N SER A 71 -8.50 5.91 5.20
CA SER A 71 -7.08 5.58 5.41
C SER A 71 -6.68 5.72 6.88
N LYS A 72 -7.21 6.72 7.59
CA LYS A 72 -6.91 6.95 9.00
C LYS A 72 -7.42 5.81 9.89
N LEU A 73 -8.63 5.31 9.64
CA LEU A 73 -9.14 4.16 10.40
C LEU A 73 -8.36 2.88 10.05
N LEU A 74 -8.00 2.70 8.78
CA LEU A 74 -7.13 1.61 8.36
C LEU A 74 -5.77 1.66 9.10
N TYR A 75 -5.15 2.85 9.25
CA TYR A 75 -3.90 3.01 9.99
C TYR A 75 -3.99 2.39 11.40
N HIS A 76 -5.08 2.66 12.12
CA HIS A 76 -5.29 2.10 13.47
C HIS A 76 -5.45 0.58 13.43
N ILE A 77 -6.21 0.04 12.48
CA ILE A 77 -6.38 -1.41 12.30
C ILE A 77 -5.04 -2.11 12.03
N LEU A 78 -4.22 -1.54 11.15
CA LEU A 78 -2.91 -2.12 10.83
C LEU A 78 -1.93 -1.98 12.00
N LYS A 79 -1.95 -0.86 12.74
CA LYS A 79 -1.17 -0.71 13.98
C LYS A 79 -1.56 -1.72 15.07
N ASP A 80 -2.86 -2.00 15.25
CA ASP A 80 -3.34 -3.03 16.18
C ASP A 80 -2.75 -4.40 15.82
N LYS A 81 -2.64 -4.68 14.53
CA LYS A 81 -2.02 -5.89 13.96
C LYS A 81 -0.48 -5.85 13.92
N LYS A 82 0.17 -4.87 14.57
CA LYS A 82 1.63 -4.69 14.65
C LYS A 82 2.31 -4.48 13.30
N ILE A 83 1.59 -3.89 12.35
CA ILE A 83 2.14 -3.47 11.07
C ILE A 83 2.67 -2.05 11.21
N GLU A 84 3.88 -1.84 10.71
CA GLU A 84 4.56 -0.55 10.78
C GLU A 84 4.90 0.02 9.40
N HIS A 85 4.86 -0.82 8.37
CA HIS A 85 5.28 -0.45 7.03
C HIS A 85 4.36 -1.03 5.96
N LEU A 86 4.32 -0.33 4.83
CA LEU A 86 3.77 -0.82 3.58
C LEU A 86 4.91 -1.05 2.57
N TYR A 87 4.74 -1.99 1.65
CA TYR A 87 5.80 -2.54 0.83
C TYR A 87 5.45 -2.48 -0.66
N HIS A 88 6.44 -2.17 -1.50
CA HIS A 88 6.25 -2.11 -2.94
C HIS A 88 7.49 -2.63 -3.69
N ALA A 89 7.38 -3.84 -4.24
CA ALA A 89 8.47 -4.51 -4.93
C ALA A 89 8.56 -4.12 -6.41
N ASN A 90 9.77 -3.90 -6.92
CA ASN A 90 10.01 -3.45 -8.29
C ASN A 90 11.27 -4.04 -8.91
N THR A 91 11.33 -3.99 -10.24
CA THR A 91 12.56 -4.20 -11.01
C THR A 91 13.54 -3.04 -10.77
N VAL A 92 14.82 -3.26 -11.08
CA VAL A 92 15.84 -2.22 -10.95
C VAL A 92 15.51 -1.00 -11.81
N LEU A 93 15.20 -1.20 -13.10
CA LEU A 93 14.82 -0.11 -14.01
C LEU A 93 13.66 0.75 -13.46
N THR A 94 12.58 0.11 -13.02
CA THR A 94 11.39 0.81 -12.50
C THR A 94 11.72 1.57 -11.22
N SER A 95 12.52 0.96 -10.34
CA SER A 95 12.96 1.58 -9.09
C SER A 95 13.81 2.83 -9.33
N LEU A 96 14.69 2.79 -10.33
CA LEU A 96 15.48 3.96 -10.72
C LEU A 96 14.58 5.11 -11.17
N THR A 97 13.55 4.83 -11.97
CA THR A 97 12.56 5.84 -12.37
C THR A 97 11.85 6.45 -11.16
N PHE A 98 11.43 5.64 -10.19
CA PHE A 98 10.77 6.16 -8.99
C PHE A 98 11.69 7.04 -8.15
N ILE A 99 12.95 6.65 -7.98
CA ILE A 99 13.97 7.46 -7.31
C ILE A 99 14.21 8.77 -8.08
N GLU A 100 14.32 8.71 -9.40
CA GLU A 100 14.52 9.88 -10.26
C GLU A 100 13.34 10.87 -10.20
N GLN A 101 12.13 10.36 -10.01
CA GLN A 101 10.92 11.14 -9.83
C GLN A 101 10.60 11.45 -8.36
N GLU A 102 11.47 11.01 -7.44
CA GLU A 102 11.36 11.18 -5.99
C GLU A 102 10.03 10.66 -5.43
N SER A 103 9.39 9.70 -6.12
CA SER A 103 8.06 9.21 -5.79
C SER A 103 7.77 7.82 -6.39
N LEU A 104 6.92 7.03 -5.73
CA LEU A 104 6.25 5.92 -6.41
C LEU A 104 5.18 6.47 -7.35
N LEU A 105 5.07 5.87 -8.53
CA LEU A 105 4.20 6.34 -9.61
C LEU A 105 3.28 5.21 -10.06
N SER A 106 2.06 5.58 -10.47
CA SER A 106 1.21 4.67 -11.22
C SER A 106 1.82 4.36 -12.59
N ARG A 107 1.45 3.20 -13.15
CA ARG A 107 1.94 2.79 -14.47
C ARG A 107 1.47 3.76 -15.57
N ALA A 108 0.24 4.26 -15.46
CA ALA A 108 -0.27 5.31 -16.32
C ALA A 108 0.56 6.58 -16.29
N TYR A 109 0.98 7.04 -15.11
CA TYR A 109 1.81 8.23 -15.01
C TYR A 109 3.14 8.05 -15.74
N VAL A 110 3.78 6.88 -15.58
CA VAL A 110 5.02 6.54 -16.30
C VAL A 110 4.80 6.58 -17.81
N GLU A 111 3.75 5.93 -18.32
CA GLU A 111 3.42 5.88 -19.75
C GLU A 111 3.14 7.28 -20.32
N ASN A 112 2.27 8.05 -19.66
CA ASN A 112 1.87 9.39 -20.12
C ASN A 112 3.03 10.40 -20.13
N ASN A 113 4.07 10.16 -19.34
CA ASN A 113 5.24 11.03 -19.25
C ASN A 113 6.46 10.46 -19.99
N ASN A 114 6.31 9.40 -20.78
CA ASN A 114 7.40 8.73 -21.51
C ASN A 114 8.59 8.35 -20.61
N LEU A 115 8.29 7.92 -19.38
CA LEU A 115 9.30 7.48 -18.42
C LEU A 115 9.63 5.99 -18.63
N ASN A 116 10.76 5.55 -18.08
CA ASN A 116 11.16 4.15 -18.18
C ASN A 116 10.44 3.29 -17.13
N GLN A 117 9.90 2.15 -17.54
CA GLN A 117 9.39 1.13 -16.62
C GLN A 117 9.48 -0.23 -17.27
N THR A 118 9.68 -1.28 -16.48
CA THR A 118 9.65 -2.64 -17.01
C THR A 118 8.19 -3.04 -17.32
N PRO A 119 7.89 -3.51 -18.54
CA PRO A 119 6.57 -4.05 -18.87
C PRO A 119 6.22 -5.24 -17.96
N GLN A 120 4.99 -5.27 -17.46
CA GLN A 120 4.49 -6.35 -16.62
C GLN A 120 3.46 -7.18 -17.40
N LYS A 121 3.32 -8.45 -17.01
CA LYS A 121 2.34 -9.34 -17.65
C LYS A 121 0.91 -8.83 -17.45
N SER A 122 0.63 -8.13 -16.35
CA SER A 122 -0.68 -7.58 -15.98
C SER A 122 -1.06 -6.30 -16.71
N ASP A 123 -0.17 -5.70 -17.52
CA ASP A 123 -0.40 -4.35 -18.07
C ASP A 123 -1.71 -4.22 -18.86
N LYS A 124 -2.06 -5.28 -19.59
CA LYS A 124 -3.29 -5.30 -20.39
C LYS A 124 -4.53 -5.40 -19.49
N GLU A 125 -4.48 -6.27 -18.49
CA GLU A 125 -5.54 -6.51 -17.51
C GLU A 125 -5.75 -5.30 -16.60
N ASP A 126 -4.67 -4.65 -16.17
CA ASP A 126 -4.71 -3.47 -15.31
C ASP A 126 -5.39 -2.28 -16.02
N LYS A 127 -5.13 -2.10 -17.32
CA LYS A 127 -5.86 -1.15 -18.18
C LYS A 127 -7.33 -1.54 -18.33
N LYS A 128 -7.60 -2.82 -18.56
CA LYS A 128 -8.96 -3.35 -18.75
C LYS A 128 -9.83 -3.18 -17.51
N TYR A 129 -9.27 -3.37 -16.32
CA TYR A 129 -10.00 -3.30 -15.05
C TYR A 129 -9.88 -1.95 -14.34
N ASN A 130 -9.44 -0.91 -15.06
CA ASN A 130 -9.37 0.47 -14.57
C ASN A 130 -8.54 0.65 -13.29
N VAL A 131 -7.41 -0.07 -13.20
CA VAL A 131 -6.43 0.06 -12.11
C VAL A 131 -5.05 0.54 -12.59
N TRP A 132 -4.95 0.93 -13.86
CA TRP A 132 -3.70 1.41 -14.48
C TRP A 132 -3.16 2.69 -13.82
N ASN A 133 -4.06 3.51 -13.27
CA ASN A 133 -3.76 4.75 -12.57
C ASN A 133 -3.46 4.56 -11.07
N ASP A 134 -3.51 3.34 -10.57
CA ASP A 134 -3.42 3.07 -9.13
C ASP A 134 -2.00 2.69 -8.71
N VAL A 135 -1.71 2.88 -7.42
CA VAL A 135 -0.50 2.36 -6.76
C VAL A 135 -0.91 1.38 -5.67
N PHE A 136 -0.40 0.15 -5.80
CA PHE A 136 -0.67 -0.96 -4.89
C PHE A 136 0.46 -1.16 -3.90
N LEU A 137 0.13 -1.27 -2.63
CA LEU A 137 1.08 -1.61 -1.58
C LEU A 137 0.61 -2.87 -0.82
N ASP A 138 1.57 -3.70 -0.43
CA ASP A 138 1.36 -4.81 0.50
C ASP A 138 1.63 -4.34 1.93
N ALA A 139 0.95 -4.87 2.96
CA ALA A 139 1.32 -4.62 4.36
C ALA A 139 2.28 -5.66 4.95
N LEU A 140 2.79 -6.58 4.10
CA LEU A 140 3.83 -7.54 4.46
C LEU A 140 4.95 -7.51 3.43
N ASP A 141 6.16 -7.76 3.91
CA ASP A 141 7.26 -8.14 3.04
C ASP A 141 7.03 -9.57 2.50
N LEU A 142 6.48 -9.66 1.30
CA LEU A 142 6.13 -10.93 0.66
C LEU A 142 7.34 -11.83 0.41
N HIS A 143 8.54 -11.25 0.28
CA HIS A 143 9.76 -12.04 0.17
C HIS A 143 9.97 -12.85 1.45
N THR A 144 9.93 -12.18 2.61
CA THR A 144 10.10 -12.80 3.92
C THR A 144 8.94 -13.75 4.25
N LYS A 145 7.69 -13.33 3.99
CA LYS A 145 6.49 -14.14 4.27
C LYS A 145 6.48 -15.48 3.55
N TYR A 146 7.00 -15.53 2.31
CA TYR A 146 6.95 -16.74 1.46
C TYR A 146 8.33 -17.36 1.19
N SER A 147 9.39 -16.88 1.84
CA SER A 147 10.78 -17.34 1.69
C SER A 147 11.23 -17.51 0.23
N ARG A 148 10.86 -16.55 -0.63
CA ARG A 148 11.14 -16.58 -2.07
C ARG A 148 11.28 -15.17 -2.65
N PRO A 149 11.97 -15.00 -3.80
CA PRO A 149 12.07 -13.71 -4.45
C PRO A 149 10.72 -13.08 -4.78
N ASN A 150 10.65 -11.76 -4.68
CA ASN A 150 9.51 -11.02 -5.20
C ASN A 150 9.39 -11.21 -6.71
N LYS A 151 8.16 -11.47 -7.18
CA LYS A 151 7.88 -11.64 -8.61
C LYS A 151 8.14 -10.35 -9.40
N TYR A 152 7.91 -9.21 -8.77
CA TYR A 152 8.03 -7.89 -9.39
C TYR A 152 9.48 -7.39 -9.50
N GLY A 153 10.42 -7.95 -8.73
CA GLY A 153 11.84 -7.64 -8.85
C GLY A 153 12.59 -7.61 -7.52
N PRO A 154 13.90 -7.33 -7.55
CA PRO A 154 14.79 -7.47 -6.41
C PRO A 154 14.83 -6.24 -5.48
N ILE A 155 14.14 -5.15 -5.83
CA ILE A 155 14.15 -3.91 -5.06
C ILE A 155 12.81 -3.77 -4.32
N LEU A 156 12.84 -3.57 -3.02
CA LEU A 156 11.66 -3.39 -2.19
C LEU A 156 11.69 -2.02 -1.54
N PHE A 157 10.73 -1.16 -1.86
CA PHE A 157 10.50 0.08 -1.13
C PHE A 157 9.70 -0.23 0.14
N VAL A 158 10.18 0.24 1.28
CA VAL A 158 9.53 0.09 2.58
C VAL A 158 9.07 1.48 3.03
N LEU A 159 7.76 1.70 3.11
CA LEU A 159 7.15 2.98 3.40
C LEU A 159 6.58 3.00 4.82
N ASN A 160 6.78 4.08 5.55
CA ASN A 160 6.22 4.29 6.88
C ASN A 160 4.70 4.31 6.82
N LEU A 161 4.03 3.51 7.67
CA LEU A 161 2.57 3.39 7.71
C LEU A 161 1.86 4.75 7.90
N ASP A 162 2.53 5.73 8.49
CA ASP A 162 2.07 7.13 8.63
C ASP A 162 1.63 7.77 7.31
N LEU A 163 1.99 7.20 6.16
CA LEU A 163 1.43 7.63 4.88
C LEU A 163 -0.11 7.59 4.84
N LEU A 164 -0.74 6.69 5.59
CA LEU A 164 -2.21 6.59 5.72
C LEU A 164 -2.83 7.72 6.56
N LEU A 165 -2.01 8.48 7.29
CA LEU A 165 -2.44 9.68 8.03
C LEU A 165 -2.28 10.96 7.21
N SER A 166 -1.78 10.85 5.97
CA SER A 166 -1.60 11.99 5.09
C SER A 166 -2.93 12.61 4.69
N PRO A 167 -3.08 13.95 4.72
CA PRO A 167 -4.26 14.63 4.19
C PRO A 167 -4.41 14.45 2.67
N TYR A 168 -3.35 14.00 1.98
CA TYR A 168 -3.39 13.70 0.55
C TYR A 168 -4.06 12.36 0.23
N PHE A 169 -4.25 11.49 1.23
CA PHE A 169 -4.75 10.13 1.06
C PHE A 169 -5.87 9.84 2.06
N GLU A 170 -6.96 10.61 1.99
CA GLU A 170 -8.09 10.46 2.93
C GLU A 170 -8.79 9.10 2.79
N THR A 171 -8.89 8.59 1.56
CA THR A 171 -9.51 7.31 1.25
C THR A 171 -8.57 6.35 0.55
N ILE A 172 -8.86 5.05 0.70
CA ILE A 172 -8.11 3.95 0.13
C ILE A 172 -9.05 2.83 -0.31
N LEU A 173 -8.73 2.18 -1.41
CA LEU A 173 -9.38 0.95 -1.83
C LEU A 173 -8.56 -0.24 -1.32
N ILE A 174 -9.25 -1.31 -0.94
CA ILE A 174 -8.59 -2.51 -0.41
C ILE A 174 -9.09 -3.71 -1.20
N THR A 175 -8.20 -4.41 -1.89
CA THR A 175 -8.59 -5.54 -2.72
C THR A 175 -8.92 -6.77 -1.86
N LYS A 176 -9.92 -7.54 -2.25
CA LYS A 176 -10.14 -8.91 -1.73
C LYS A 176 -9.29 -9.93 -2.48
N THR A 177 -9.06 -9.69 -3.77
CA THR A 177 -8.26 -10.51 -4.68
C THR A 177 -7.37 -9.63 -5.56
N ASN A 178 -6.18 -10.12 -5.92
CA ASN A 178 -5.30 -9.37 -6.82
C ASN A 178 -5.96 -9.18 -8.21
N PRO A 179 -5.90 -7.97 -8.84
CA PRO A 179 -6.52 -7.68 -10.13
C PRO A 179 -6.19 -8.67 -11.25
N TRP A 180 -5.01 -9.29 -11.18
CA TRP A 180 -4.59 -10.36 -12.09
C TRP A 180 -5.58 -11.54 -12.16
N TYR A 181 -6.36 -11.79 -11.09
CA TYR A 181 -7.33 -12.87 -11.02
C TYR A 181 -8.76 -12.44 -11.39
N TRP A 182 -9.00 -11.15 -11.63
CA TRP A 182 -10.32 -10.66 -11.99
C TRP A 182 -10.71 -11.10 -13.40
N LYS A 183 -12.02 -11.26 -13.59
CA LYS A 183 -12.68 -11.57 -14.85
C LYS A 183 -13.67 -10.43 -15.17
N ASP A 184 -14.15 -10.41 -16.40
CA ASP A 184 -15.18 -9.44 -16.83
C ASP A 184 -16.46 -9.54 -16.02
N SER A 185 -16.74 -10.74 -15.48
CA SER A 185 -17.89 -10.99 -14.62
C SER A 185 -17.65 -10.70 -13.14
N THR A 186 -16.43 -10.33 -12.73
CA THR A 186 -16.12 -10.08 -11.31
C THR A 186 -16.76 -8.78 -10.86
N LEU A 187 -17.66 -8.88 -9.88
CA LEU A 187 -18.40 -7.75 -9.32
C LEU A 187 -17.50 -6.86 -8.45
N LEU A 188 -17.82 -5.57 -8.31
CA LEU A 188 -17.05 -4.66 -7.42
C LEU A 188 -16.98 -5.19 -5.98
N SER A 189 -18.07 -5.79 -5.48
CA SER A 189 -18.16 -6.41 -4.15
C SER A 189 -17.24 -7.61 -3.96
N GLU A 190 -16.81 -8.27 -5.05
CA GLU A 190 -15.83 -9.35 -5.06
C GLU A 190 -14.40 -8.82 -5.23
N LYS A 191 -14.24 -7.63 -5.81
CA LYS A 191 -12.94 -6.97 -6.02
C LYS A 191 -12.45 -6.29 -4.75
N TYR A 192 -13.34 -5.57 -4.06
CA TYR A 192 -12.97 -4.65 -2.99
C TYR A 192 -13.74 -4.90 -1.69
N TYR A 193 -13.09 -4.56 -0.58
CA TYR A 193 -13.77 -4.41 0.71
C TYR A 193 -14.63 -3.15 0.72
N SER A 194 -15.79 -3.24 1.35
CA SER A 194 -16.73 -2.10 1.49
C SER A 194 -16.88 -1.62 2.93
N ASN A 195 -16.18 -2.26 3.87
CA ASN A 195 -16.08 -1.82 5.25
C ASN A 195 -14.74 -2.29 5.83
N LEU A 196 -14.26 -1.58 6.84
CA LEU A 196 -12.97 -1.87 7.46
C LEU A 196 -13.02 -3.02 8.48
N GLU A 197 -14.21 -3.41 8.93
CA GLU A 197 -14.36 -4.52 9.89
C GLU A 197 -14.08 -5.87 9.21
N ASP A 198 -14.55 -6.05 7.97
CA ASP A 198 -14.18 -7.19 7.14
C ASP A 198 -12.65 -7.27 6.95
N VAL A 199 -11.99 -6.13 6.72
CA VAL A 199 -10.52 -6.07 6.60
C VAL A 199 -9.84 -6.44 7.92
N ARG A 200 -10.36 -5.94 9.05
CA ARG A 200 -9.87 -6.29 10.39
C ARG A 200 -9.97 -7.80 10.63
N ASN A 201 -11.05 -8.43 10.19
CA ASN A 201 -11.30 -9.85 10.40
C ASN A 201 -10.51 -10.74 9.42
N ASP A 202 -10.36 -10.32 8.17
CA ASP A 202 -9.73 -11.13 7.13
C ASP A 202 -8.20 -11.02 7.08
N TYR A 203 -7.64 -9.84 7.31
CA TYR A 203 -6.20 -9.62 7.12
C TYR A 203 -5.38 -10.25 8.25
N LEU A 204 -4.38 -11.08 7.91
CA LEU A 204 -3.59 -11.87 8.85
C LEU A 204 -4.40 -12.87 9.70
N SER A 205 -5.61 -13.24 9.27
CA SER A 205 -6.41 -14.26 9.96
C SER A 205 -5.93 -15.69 9.69
N GLY A 206 -5.22 -15.89 8.56
CA GLY A 206 -4.85 -17.20 8.05
C GLY A 206 -5.91 -17.85 7.15
N GLU A 207 -7.10 -17.27 7.03
CA GLU A 207 -8.18 -17.79 6.18
C GLU A 207 -8.03 -17.35 4.72
N LYS A 208 -7.44 -16.17 4.49
CA LYS A 208 -7.18 -15.61 3.17
C LYS A 208 -5.68 -15.50 2.88
N ILE A 209 -5.35 -15.42 1.59
CA ILE A 209 -3.96 -15.18 1.16
C ILE A 209 -3.69 -13.68 1.27
N ASP A 210 -2.92 -13.26 2.29
CA ASP A 210 -2.64 -11.84 2.57
C ASP A 210 -2.10 -11.07 1.36
N ALA A 211 -1.30 -11.71 0.50
CA ALA A 211 -0.75 -11.11 -0.74
C ALA A 211 -1.80 -10.83 -1.83
N GLN A 212 -3.06 -11.18 -1.59
CA GLN A 212 -4.18 -10.79 -2.44
C GLN A 212 -4.91 -9.56 -1.90
N ILE A 213 -4.67 -9.20 -0.64
CA ILE A 213 -5.25 -8.05 0.04
C ILE A 213 -4.25 -6.90 -0.02
N MET A 214 -4.41 -6.06 -1.02
CA MET A 214 -3.52 -4.93 -1.31
C MET A 214 -4.22 -3.63 -0.99
N PHE A 215 -3.42 -2.66 -0.56
CA PHE A 215 -3.85 -1.32 -0.20
C PHE A 215 -3.58 -0.38 -1.38
N THR A 216 -4.66 0.14 -1.96
CA THR A 216 -4.65 0.76 -3.29
C THR A 216 -4.96 2.25 -3.20
N PHE A 217 -3.97 3.05 -3.59
CA PHE A 217 -4.11 4.50 -3.72
C PHE A 217 -4.56 4.82 -5.14
N ARG A 218 -5.80 5.26 -5.26
CA ARG A 218 -6.47 5.41 -6.56
C ARG A 218 -6.26 6.78 -7.18
N ASN A 219 -6.18 6.79 -8.52
CA ASN A 219 -6.17 8.01 -9.35
C ASN A 219 -5.25 9.08 -8.79
N ILE A 220 -4.07 8.65 -8.38
CA ILE A 220 -3.13 9.57 -7.80
C ILE A 220 -2.49 10.38 -8.93
N GLU A 221 -3.12 11.52 -9.27
CA GLU A 221 -2.37 12.66 -9.84
C GLU A 221 -1.19 13.05 -8.93
N GLN A 222 -1.27 12.60 -7.66
CA GLN A 222 -0.34 12.82 -6.57
C GLN A 222 0.62 11.64 -6.38
N LYS A 223 1.82 11.77 -6.92
CA LYS A 223 2.91 10.81 -6.71
C LYS A 223 3.14 10.52 -5.21
N LEU A 224 3.36 9.26 -4.83
CA LEU A 224 3.66 8.92 -3.43
C LEU A 224 5.10 9.33 -3.13
N ASN A 225 5.26 10.48 -2.47
CA ASN A 225 6.55 11.13 -2.24
C ASN A 225 7.50 10.25 -1.40
N LEU A 226 8.61 9.81 -2.00
CA LEU A 226 9.60 8.97 -1.33
C LEU A 226 10.32 9.72 -0.21
N LYS A 227 10.68 10.99 -0.39
CA LYS A 227 11.37 11.78 0.66
C LYS A 227 10.55 11.90 1.95
N ARG A 228 9.22 11.83 1.85
CA ARG A 228 8.33 11.91 3.00
C ARG A 228 8.07 10.55 3.65
N TYR A 229 7.89 9.51 2.86
CA TYR A 229 7.34 8.24 3.37
C TYR A 229 8.31 7.07 3.32
N LEU A 230 9.42 7.16 2.60
CA LEU A 230 10.39 6.07 2.49
C LEU A 230 11.14 5.89 3.80
N SER A 231 10.99 4.71 4.39
CA SER A 231 11.74 4.27 5.57
C SER A 231 13.10 3.72 5.13
N LYS A 232 13.07 2.69 4.27
CA LYS A 232 14.26 2.02 3.73
C LYS A 232 14.02 1.41 2.36
N ILE A 233 15.10 1.06 1.69
CA ILE A 233 15.08 0.19 0.51
C ILE A 233 15.76 -1.13 0.85
N ILE A 234 15.11 -2.25 0.53
CA ILE A 234 15.72 -3.58 0.66
C ILE A 234 16.10 -4.10 -0.73
N ILE A 235 17.31 -4.60 -0.87
CA ILE A 235 17.87 -5.09 -2.15
C ILE A 235 18.24 -6.56 -2.04
N ASP A 236 17.66 -7.40 -2.89
CA ASP A 236 18.05 -8.80 -3.01
C ASP A 236 19.41 -8.90 -3.75
N LYS A 237 20.43 -9.46 -3.08
CA LYS A 237 21.79 -9.61 -3.63
C LYS A 237 22.14 -11.08 -3.88
N PRO A 238 21.67 -11.69 -4.99
CA PRO A 238 22.01 -13.08 -5.29
C PRO A 238 23.47 -13.22 -5.72
N SER A 239 24.07 -14.38 -5.44
CA SER A 239 25.47 -14.69 -5.77
C SER A 239 25.66 -15.11 -7.24
N ILE A 240 25.23 -14.25 -8.18
CA ILE A 240 25.28 -14.51 -9.63
C ILE A 240 26.22 -13.51 -10.31
N ILE A 241 27.19 -14.00 -11.07
CA ILE A 241 28.11 -13.18 -11.86
C ILE A 241 27.55 -12.97 -13.27
N ILE A 242 27.43 -11.71 -13.67
CA ILE A 242 27.04 -11.28 -15.02
C ILE A 242 28.22 -10.63 -15.74
N SER A 243 28.23 -10.70 -17.07
CA SER A 243 29.16 -9.96 -17.92
C SER A 243 28.46 -8.71 -18.46
N LEU A 244 29.01 -7.54 -18.19
CA LEU A 244 28.55 -6.27 -18.74
C LEU A 244 29.01 -6.11 -20.18
N GLN A 245 28.40 -5.19 -20.94
CA GLN A 245 28.80 -4.89 -22.33
C GLN A 245 30.26 -4.47 -22.46
N SER A 246 30.84 -3.88 -21.40
CA SER A 246 32.26 -3.53 -21.33
C SER A 246 33.20 -4.74 -21.15
N GLY A 247 32.66 -5.95 -21.03
CA GLY A 247 33.43 -7.17 -20.70
C GLY A 247 33.72 -7.34 -19.21
N ILE A 248 33.38 -6.35 -18.38
CA ILE A 248 33.56 -6.42 -16.92
C ILE A 248 32.60 -7.45 -16.34
N LYS A 249 33.13 -8.37 -15.53
CA LYS A 249 32.33 -9.31 -14.75
C LYS A 249 31.97 -8.68 -13.41
N LYS A 250 30.72 -8.84 -13.00
CA LYS A 250 30.21 -8.27 -11.74
C LYS A 250 29.12 -9.13 -11.13
N ASN A 251 29.02 -9.15 -9.82
CA ASN A 251 27.85 -9.70 -9.15
C ASN A 251 26.60 -8.87 -9.49
N VAL A 252 25.51 -9.51 -9.86
CA VAL A 252 24.27 -8.83 -10.28
C VAL A 252 23.61 -8.02 -9.16
N GLY A 253 23.73 -8.46 -7.91
CA GLY A 253 23.22 -7.74 -6.76
C GLY A 253 24.08 -6.51 -6.44
N ASP A 254 25.40 -6.59 -6.56
CA ASP A 254 26.28 -5.41 -6.50
C ASP A 254 25.96 -4.40 -7.61
N TYR A 255 25.71 -4.91 -8.81
CA TYR A 255 25.30 -4.07 -9.94
C TYR A 255 23.98 -3.32 -9.67
N ALA A 256 23.00 -3.98 -9.07
CA ALA A 256 21.74 -3.36 -8.68
C ALA A 256 21.91 -2.36 -7.51
N SER A 257 22.63 -2.75 -6.45
CA SER A 257 22.85 -1.92 -5.25
C SER A 257 23.53 -0.60 -5.61
N GLU A 258 24.63 -0.66 -6.35
CA GLU A 258 25.36 0.54 -6.75
C GLU A 258 24.53 1.48 -7.64
N ALA A 259 23.67 0.92 -8.50
CA ALA A 259 22.78 1.73 -9.33
C ALA A 259 21.75 2.49 -8.47
N ILE A 260 21.15 1.81 -7.49
CA ILE A 260 20.18 2.41 -6.56
C ILE A 260 20.85 3.45 -5.67
N GLU A 261 21.99 3.12 -5.04
CA GLU A 261 22.78 4.03 -4.21
C GLU A 261 23.15 5.30 -4.96
N LYS A 262 23.65 5.16 -6.19
CA LYS A 262 24.00 6.32 -7.03
C LYS A 262 22.79 7.18 -7.37
N ALA A 263 21.63 6.58 -7.63
CA ALA A 263 20.40 7.31 -7.93
C ALA A 263 19.89 8.07 -6.70
N LEU A 264 19.90 7.46 -5.52
CA LEU A 264 19.52 8.09 -4.25
C LEU A 264 20.42 9.29 -3.93
N LEU A 265 21.74 9.12 -4.05
CA LEU A 265 22.73 10.19 -3.86
C LEU A 265 22.48 11.36 -4.82
N LYS A 266 22.25 11.08 -6.11
CA LYS A 266 21.96 12.11 -7.11
C LYS A 266 20.70 12.93 -6.78
N LYS A 267 19.73 12.33 -6.09
CA LYS A 267 18.45 12.94 -5.74
C LYS A 267 18.38 13.47 -4.31
N ASN A 268 19.47 13.35 -3.55
CA ASN A 268 19.54 13.68 -2.13
C ASN A 268 18.39 13.03 -1.34
N ILE A 269 18.10 11.76 -1.63
CA ILE A 269 17.17 10.95 -0.84
C ILE A 269 18.00 10.20 0.20
N ILE A 270 17.78 10.54 1.47
CA ILE A 270 18.45 9.90 2.60
C ILE A 270 17.52 8.82 3.13
N THR A 271 17.97 7.57 3.09
CA THR A 271 17.22 6.40 3.54
C THR A 271 18.18 5.26 3.87
N GLU A 272 17.76 4.34 4.72
CA GLU A 272 18.53 3.12 4.98
C GLU A 272 18.48 2.18 3.76
N ILE A 273 19.59 1.52 3.47
CA ILE A 273 19.66 0.44 2.48
C ILE A 273 19.99 -0.84 3.21
N GLU A 274 19.06 -1.79 3.15
CA GLU A 274 19.25 -3.15 3.64
C GLU A 274 19.52 -4.07 2.46
N VAL A 275 20.45 -5.01 2.61
CA VAL A 275 20.77 -5.97 1.55
C VAL A 275 20.53 -7.38 2.06
N ARG A 276 19.72 -8.15 1.32
CA ARG A 276 19.46 -9.56 1.64
C ARG A 276 20.50 -10.48 1.04
N HIS A 277 20.71 -11.60 1.72
CA HIS A 277 21.61 -12.69 1.31
C HIS A 277 23.11 -12.37 1.38
N ILE A 278 23.52 -11.36 2.15
CA ILE A 278 24.94 -11.16 2.48
C ILE A 278 25.43 -12.34 3.32
N GLY A 279 26.38 -13.11 2.80
CA GLY A 279 27.07 -14.17 3.55
C GLY A 279 26.19 -15.34 3.99
N GLN A 280 24.97 -15.48 3.46
CA GLN A 280 24.01 -16.48 3.95
C GLN A 280 24.22 -17.88 3.37
N ASN A 281 24.08 -18.88 4.25
CA ASN A 281 23.85 -20.28 3.92
C ASN A 281 22.59 -20.44 3.06
N PHE A 282 22.68 -21.26 2.01
CA PHE A 282 21.64 -21.53 1.00
C PHE A 282 20.27 -21.99 1.55
N PHE A 283 20.14 -22.28 2.85
CA PHE A 283 18.98 -22.95 3.43
C PHE A 283 17.87 -22.02 3.96
N SER A 284 18.09 -20.70 4.09
CA SER A 284 17.10 -19.77 4.68
C SER A 284 16.16 -19.11 3.66
N CYS A 285 16.60 -18.88 2.41
CA CYS A 285 15.74 -18.47 1.29
C CYS A 285 16.12 -19.22 0.01
N ASN A 286 15.12 -19.67 -0.75
CA ASN A 286 15.28 -20.21 -2.10
C ASN A 286 15.64 -19.14 -3.15
N CYS A 287 16.05 -17.95 -2.74
CA CYS A 287 16.28 -16.80 -3.59
C CYS A 287 17.45 -17.00 -4.54
N ASN A 288 18.61 -17.41 -4.01
CA ASN A 288 19.79 -17.72 -4.82
C ASN A 288 19.48 -18.80 -5.86
N LEU A 289 18.82 -19.88 -5.45
CA LEU A 289 18.41 -20.96 -6.36
C LEU A 289 17.44 -20.44 -7.43
N THR A 290 16.40 -19.71 -7.03
CA THR A 290 15.37 -19.20 -7.94
C THR A 290 15.95 -18.23 -8.96
N TYR A 291 16.78 -17.28 -8.54
CA TYR A 291 17.46 -16.36 -9.44
C TYR A 291 18.47 -17.08 -10.35
N THR A 292 19.15 -18.13 -9.85
CA THR A 292 20.09 -18.92 -10.65
C THR A 292 19.36 -19.73 -11.71
N ILE A 293 18.24 -20.37 -11.37
CA ILE A 293 17.37 -21.05 -12.33
C ILE A 293 16.89 -20.03 -13.37
N LEU A 294 16.34 -18.91 -12.92
CA LEU A 294 15.85 -17.86 -13.82
C LEU A 294 16.94 -17.35 -14.78
N PHE A 295 18.16 -17.13 -14.27
CA PHE A 295 19.31 -16.71 -15.09
C PHE A 295 19.63 -17.72 -16.21
N ASN A 296 19.57 -19.02 -15.89
CA ASN A 296 19.93 -20.09 -16.82
C ASN A 296 18.79 -20.50 -17.77
N THR A 297 17.54 -20.42 -17.33
CA THR A 297 16.37 -20.93 -18.09
C THR A 297 15.55 -19.83 -18.75
N ASP A 298 15.53 -18.62 -18.20
CA ASP A 298 14.80 -17.48 -18.72
C ASP A 298 15.61 -16.18 -18.54
N SER A 299 16.72 -16.11 -19.29
CA SER A 299 17.63 -14.96 -19.22
C SER A 299 16.95 -13.63 -19.56
N THR A 300 15.83 -13.66 -20.30
CA THR A 300 15.04 -12.48 -20.63
C THR A 300 14.33 -11.94 -19.39
N GLU A 301 13.61 -12.79 -18.65
CA GLU A 301 12.96 -12.42 -17.40
C GLU A 301 13.98 -12.05 -16.32
N PHE A 302 15.12 -12.75 -16.25
CA PHE A 302 16.21 -12.36 -15.36
C PHE A 302 16.71 -10.94 -15.67
N LYS A 303 17.00 -10.65 -16.94
CA LYS A 303 17.44 -9.31 -17.37
C LYS A 303 16.38 -8.26 -17.08
N LYS A 304 15.09 -8.54 -17.30
CA LYS A 304 13.99 -7.62 -16.96
C LYS A 304 14.02 -7.18 -15.50
N ARG A 305 14.38 -8.08 -14.58
CA ARG A 305 14.44 -7.80 -13.14
C ARG A 305 15.64 -6.95 -12.72
N PHE A 306 16.81 -7.20 -13.30
CA PHE A 306 18.08 -6.60 -12.86
C PHE A 306 18.67 -5.54 -13.81
N SER A 307 18.09 -5.32 -14.98
CA SER A 307 18.60 -4.30 -15.92
C SER A 307 18.36 -2.90 -15.38
N ILE A 308 19.33 -2.01 -15.62
CA ILE A 308 19.24 -0.57 -15.37
C ILE A 308 18.78 0.21 -16.61
N LYS A 309 18.60 -0.46 -17.75
CA LYS A 309 18.14 0.11 -19.03
C LYS A 309 17.02 -0.74 -19.63
N GLY A 310 16.04 -0.07 -20.24
CA GLY A 310 14.99 -0.69 -21.06
C GLY A 310 15.53 -1.30 -22.33
#